data_AF-A0A857VD24-F1
#
_entry.id   AF-A0A857VD24-F1
#
_cell.length_a   1.000
_cell.length_b   1.000
_cell.length_c   1.000
_cell.angle_alpha   90.00
_cell.angle_beta   90.00
_cell.angle_gamma   90.00
#
_symmetry.space_group_name_H-M   'P 1'
#
loop_
_entity.id
_entity.type
_entity.pdbx_description
1 polymer ?
#
loop_
_entity_poly.entity_id
_entity_poly.type
_entity_poly.pdbx_seq_one_letter_code
_entity_poly.pdbx_strand_id
1 'polypeptide(L)' 'MIVTGAKNGTALLKNGNTINIPTEHPLNDSEIINLVGAGDMFSAEVAMKLFEGLSMEKSIQSAHVSTARILTSRSQQNL' A
#
# COMPACT_ATOMS: atom_id res chain seq x y z
N MET A 1 10.64 -0.38 11.17
CA MET A 1 10.85 0.06 9.77
C MET A 1 9.86 -0.67 8.88
N ILE A 2 9.26 0.02 7.90
CA ILE A 2 8.39 -0.60 6.89
C ILE A 2 9.17 -0.68 5.58
N VAL A 3 9.17 -1.85 4.93
CA VAL A 3 9.82 -2.08 3.63
C VAL A 3 8.74 -2.50 2.65
N THR A 4 8.50 -1.68 1.63
CA THR A 4 7.51 -1.99 0.58
C THR A 4 8.19 -2.83 -0.50
N GLY A 5 7.58 -3.96 -0.85
CA GLY A 5 7.96 -4.79 -1.99
C GLY A 5 7.11 -4.47 -3.23
N ALA A 6 6.44 -3.32 -3.26
CA ALA A 6 5.41 -2.96 -4.24
C ALA A 6 4.38 -4.09 -4.42
N LYS A 7 4.41 -4.80 -5.55
CA LYS A 7 3.51 -5.91 -5.86
C LYS A 7 3.70 -7.16 -4.99
N ASN A 8 4.82 -7.27 -4.29
CA ASN A 8 5.17 -8.42 -3.45
C ASN A 8 4.75 -8.24 -1.98
N GLY A 9 3.91 -7.25 -1.67
CA GLY A 9 3.46 -6.94 -0.32
C GLY A 9 4.46 -6.08 0.46
N THR A 10 4.39 -6.15 1.79
CA THR A 10 5.17 -5.28 2.68
C THR A 10 5.77 -6.08 3.83
N ALA A 11 7.01 -5.78 4.20
CA ALA A 11 7.65 -6.32 5.39
C ALA A 11 7.71 -5.26 6.50
N LEU A 12 7.30 -5.62 7.71
CA LEU A 12 7.45 -4.81 8.91
C LEU A 12 8.62 -5.37 9.74
N LEU A 13 9.65 -4.56 9.91
CA LEU A 13 10.81 -4.85 10.74
C LEU A 13 10.60 -4.23 12.12
N LYS A 14 10.41 -5.08 13.14
CA LYS A 14 10.11 -4.67 14.52
C LYS A 14 10.90 -5.53 15.50
N ASN A 15 11.74 -4.89 16.32
CA ASN A 15 12.52 -5.54 17.38
C ASN A 15 13.36 -6.75 16.89
N GLY A 16 13.99 -6.64 15.72
CA GLY A 16 14.76 -7.72 15.10
C GLY A 16 13.93 -8.79 14.39
N ASN A 17 12.60 -8.75 14.50
CA ASN A 17 11.70 -9.64 13.78
C ASN A 17 11.26 -9.04 12.45
N THR A 18 11.09 -9.90 11.45
CA THR A 18 10.46 -9.57 10.17
C THR A 18 9.05 -10.14 10.14
N ILE A 19 8.05 -9.29 9.98
CA ILE A 19 6.65 -9.68 9.82
C ILE A 19 6.26 -9.38 8.38
N ASN A 20 5.99 -10.42 7.60
CA ASN A 20 5.50 -10.26 6.23
C ASN A 20 4.00 -10.01 6.26
N ILE A 21 3.59 -8.87 5.68
CA ILE A 21 2.20 -8.49 5.52
C ILE A 21 1.86 -8.64 4.04
N PRO A 22 1.16 -9.72 3.66
CA PRO A 22 0.80 -9.95 2.27
C PRO A 22 -0.16 -8.85 1.79
N THR A 23 -0.07 -8.51 0.51
CA THR A 23 -1.14 -7.74 -0.11
C THR A 23 -2.36 -8.64 -0.26
N GLU A 24 -3.50 -8.23 0.30
CA GLU A 24 -4.75 -8.97 0.11
C GLU A 24 -5.22 -8.88 -1.34
N HIS A 25 -4.78 -7.86 -2.08
CA HIS A 25 -5.18 -7.59 -3.45
C HIS A 25 -3.92 -7.40 -4.30
N PRO A 26 -3.22 -8.51 -4.66
CA PRO A 26 -2.09 -8.43 -5.58
C PRO A 26 -2.59 -7.93 -6.94
N LEU A 27 -1.92 -6.90 -7.46
CA LEU A 27 -2.20 -6.35 -8.78
C LEU A 27 -1.44 -7.11 -9.85
N ASN A 28 -2.09 -7.40 -10.97
CA ASN A 28 -1.40 -7.83 -12.19
C ASN A 28 -0.82 -6.60 -12.90
N ASP A 29 0.35 -6.77 -13.53
CA ASP A 29 1.04 -5.66 -14.22
C ASP A 29 0.15 -5.04 -15.34
N SER A 30 -0.75 -5.81 -15.94
CA SER A 30 -1.70 -5.34 -16.96
C SER A 30 -2.80 -4.41 -16.44
N GLU A 31 -3.02 -4.38 -15.12
CA GLU A 31 -4.06 -3.56 -14.47
C GLU A 31 -3.49 -2.21 -14.01
N ILE A 32 -2.17 -2.10 -13.92
CA ILE A 32 -1.47 -0.90 -13.43
C ILE A 32 -1.42 0.15 -14.55
N ILE A 33 -2.00 1.31 -14.28
CA ILE A 33 -2.10 2.44 -15.22
C ILE A 33 -1.05 3.50 -14.91
N ASN A 34 -0.81 3.78 -13.62
CA ASN A 34 0.15 4.80 -13.19
C ASN A 34 0.75 4.43 -11.85
N LEU A 35 2.08 4.32 -11.77
CA LEU A 35 2.84 4.00 -10.54
C LEU A 35 3.34 5.25 -9.79
N VAL A 36 3.24 6.44 -10.39
CA VAL A 36 3.75 7.67 -9.78
C VAL A 36 2.96 7.97 -8.50
N GLY A 37 3.70 8.21 -7.40
CA GLY A 37 3.12 8.51 -6.09
C GLY A 37 2.64 7.28 -5.30
N ALA A 38 2.85 6.05 -5.79
CA ALA A 38 2.42 4.83 -5.09
C ALA A 38 3.02 4.72 -3.68
N GLY A 39 4.31 5.02 -3.54
CA GLY A 39 5.00 4.99 -2.24
C GLY A 39 4.55 6.09 -1.30
N ASP A 40 4.30 7.30 -1.82
CA ASP A 40 3.82 8.44 -1.04
C ASP A 40 2.40 8.19 -0.54
N MET A 41 1.52 7.69 -1.41
CA MET A 41 0.14 7.35 -1.06
C MET A 41 0.06 6.21 -0.04
N PHE A 42 0.87 5.16 -0.24
CA PHE A 42 0.98 4.07 0.72
C PHE A 42 1.40 4.61 2.10
N SER A 43 2.43 5.47 2.14
CA SER A 43 2.94 6.02 3.39
C SER A 43 1.92 6.96 4.07
N ALA A 44 1.22 7.78 3.30
CA ALA A 44 0.17 8.67 3.78
C ALA A 44 -1.00 7.89 4.39
N GLU A 45 -1.46 6.83 3.71
CA GLU A 45 -2.54 5.98 4.19
C GLU A 45 -2.14 5.23 5.48
N VAL A 46 -0.92 4.69 5.56
CA VAL A 46 -0.41 4.07 6.81
C VAL A 46 -0.45 5.08 7.96
N ALA A 47 0.06 6.29 7.74
CA ALA A 47 0.09 7.33 8.78
C ALA A 47 -1.33 7.71 9.24
N MET A 48 -2.26 7.86 8.29
CA MET A 48 -3.66 8.20 8.59
C MET A 48 -4.33 7.10 9.41
N LYS A 49 -4.17 5.82 9.05
CA LYS A 49 -4.78 4.71 9.77
C LYS A 49 -4.20 4.50 11.16
N LEU A 50 -2.90 4.76 11.34
CA LEU A 50 -2.30 4.81 12.67
C LEU A 50 -2.89 5.93 13.52
N PHE A 51 -3.13 7.11 12.93
CA PHE A 51 -3.78 8.23 13.61
C PHE A 51 -5.23 7.92 14.01
N GLU A 52 -5.96 7.16 13.19
CA GLU A 52 -7.29 6.63 13.49
C GLU A 52 -7.29 5.53 14.58
N GLY A 53 -6.11 5.11 15.06
CA GLY A 53 -5.96 4.11 16.12
C GLY A 53 -5.93 2.66 15.65
N LEU A 54 -5.74 2.41 14.35
CA LEU A 54 -5.55 1.05 13.84
C LEU A 54 -4.18 0.50 14.24
N SER A 55 -4.09 -0.83 14.32
CA SER A 55 -2.78 -1.49 14.45
C SER A 55 -1.93 -1.23 13.21
N MET A 56 -0.60 -1.34 13.37
CA MET A 56 0.34 -1.21 12.26
C MET A 56 0.02 -2.17 11.10
N GLU A 57 -0.32 -3.41 11.40
CA GLU A 57 -0.67 -4.43 10.39
C GLU A 57 -1.94 -4.02 9.61
N LYS A 58 -3.01 -3.61 10.31
CA LYS A 58 -4.25 -3.16 9.67
C LYS A 58 -4.04 -1.89 8.86
N SER A 59 -3.18 -1.00 9.32
CA SER A 59 -2.82 0.23 8.60
C SER A 59 -2.11 -0.07 7.29
N ILE A 60 -1.18 -1.04 7.31
CA ILE A 60 -0.47 -1.51 6.11
C ILE A 60 -1.42 -2.21 5.13
N GLN A 61 -2.34 -3.05 5.62
CA GLN A 61 -3.37 -3.69 4.78
C GLN A 61 -4.28 -2.65 4.10
N SER A 62 -4.73 -1.63 4.85
CA SER A 62 -5.52 -0.51 4.28
C SER A 62 -4.73 0.22 3.19
N ALA A 63 -3.44 0.48 3.43
CA ALA A 63 -2.56 1.11 2.47
C ALA A 63 -2.38 0.31 1.18
N HIS A 64 -2.33 -1.02 1.24
CA HIS A 64 -2.33 -1.85 0.03
C HIS A 64 -3.61 -1.65 -0.79
N VAL A 65 -4.78 -1.68 -0.15
CA VAL A 65 -6.06 -1.51 -0.85
C VAL A 65 -6.21 -0.12 -1.47
N SER A 66 -5.91 0.94 -0.72
CA SER A 66 -6.03 2.32 -1.19
C SER A 66 -5.05 2.61 -2.34
N THR A 67 -3.81 2.16 -2.21
CA THR A 67 -2.81 2.30 -3.28
C THR A 67 -3.25 1.54 -4.51
N ALA A 68 -3.71 0.28 -4.36
CA ALA A 68 -4.12 -0.54 -5.49
C ALA A 68 -5.27 0.06 -6.31
N ARG A 69 -6.26 0.67 -5.65
CA ARG A 69 -7.36 1.37 -6.32
C ARG A 69 -6.90 2.53 -7.19
N ILE A 70 -5.89 3.27 -6.74
CA ILE A 70 -5.38 4.43 -7.49
C ILE A 70 -4.55 3.98 -8.67
N LEU A 71 -3.68 2.99 -8.46
CA LEU A 71 -2.85 2.40 -9.52
C LEU A 71 -3.69 1.84 -10.67
N THR A 72 -4.90 1.35 -10.37
CA THR A 72 -5.85 0.76 -11.34
C THR A 72 -6.96 1.71 -11.77
N SER A 73 -7.05 2.90 -11.19
CA SER A 73 -8.02 3.91 -11.62
C SER A 73 -7.56 4.55 -12.93
N ARG A 74 -8.37 4.42 -13.98
CA ARG A 74 -8.25 5.32 -15.13
C ARG A 74 -8.68 6.69 -14.63
N SER A 75 -7.71 7.58 -14.41
CA SER A 75 -8.00 9.01 -14.43
C SER A 75 -8.89 9.25 -15.64
N GLN A 76 -10.08 9.81 -15.42
CA GLN A 76 -10.93 10.30 -16.50
C GLN A 76 -10.16 11.42 -17.20
N GLN A 77 -9.25 11.07 -18.10
CA GLN A 77 -8.53 12.00 -18.98
C GLN A 77 -9.43 12.47 -20.14
N ASN A 78 -10.72 12.66 -19.87
CA ASN A 78 -11.66 13.30 -20.78
C ASN A 78 -12.11 14.62 -20.11
N LEU A 79 -11.26 15.64 -20.21
CA LEU A 79 -11.64 17.04 -20.13
C LEU A 79 -11.07 17.75 -21.36
#